data_AF-A0A6A1Q8W6-F1
#
_entry.id   AF-A0A6A1Q8W6-F1
#
_cell.length_a   1.000
_cell.length_b   1.000
_cell.length_c   1.000
_cell.angle_alpha   90.00
_cell.angle_beta   90.00
_cell.angle_gamma   90.00
#
_symmetry.space_group_name_H-M   'P 1'
#
loop_
_entity.id
_entity.type
_entity.pdbx_description
1 polymer ?
#
loop_
_entity_poly.entity_id
_entity_poly.type
_entity_poly.pdbx_seq_one_letter_code
_entity_poly.pdbx_strand_id
1 'polypeptide(L)'
;MEDSMDMDMSPLRPRNYLFGCELKANKDDHFKVDNDESEHQLSLRTVSLGAGAKDELHIVKAEAMSYEGSPIKVTLATLKMSVQPTVSLGGSEITPPVVLRLKCGSGPVHISGQHLVAVEEDAESEDEEEGDVTLL
;
A
#
# COMPACT_ATOMS: atom_id res chain seq x y z
N MET A 1 14.29 -41.84 14.64
CA MET A 1 14.10 -41.42 13.23
C MET A 1 12.63 -41.67 12.97
N GLU A 2 11.76 -40.69 13.06
CA GLU A 2 11.86 -39.37 12.41
C GLU A 2 11.71 -38.20 13.41
N ASP A 3 12.65 -37.25 13.38
CA ASP A 3 12.47 -35.94 14.01
C ASP A 3 11.48 -35.15 13.18
N SER A 4 10.33 -34.85 13.76
CA SER A 4 9.36 -33.91 13.20
C SER A 4 9.99 -32.53 13.23
N MET A 5 10.36 -32.00 12.06
CA MET A 5 10.69 -30.59 11.93
C MET A 5 9.41 -29.79 12.24
N ASP A 6 9.31 -29.27 13.47
CA ASP A 6 8.46 -28.12 13.76
C ASP A 6 8.99 -26.96 12.90
N MET A 7 8.46 -26.83 11.68
CA MET A 7 8.59 -25.60 10.92
C MET A 7 7.89 -24.53 11.75
N ASP A 8 8.66 -23.60 12.30
CA ASP A 8 8.11 -22.43 12.98
C ASP A 8 7.24 -21.68 11.96
N MET A 9 5.92 -21.86 12.06
CA MET A 9 4.90 -21.20 11.24
C MET A 9 4.63 -19.79 11.76
N SER A 10 5.65 -19.13 12.33
CA SER A 10 5.55 -17.74 12.69
C SER A 10 5.32 -16.95 11.38
N PRO A 11 4.24 -16.17 11.28
CA PRO A 11 3.93 -15.49 10.03
C PRO A 11 5.06 -14.51 9.71
N LEU A 12 5.79 -14.78 8.62
CA LEU A 12 6.84 -13.91 8.09
C LEU A 12 6.29 -12.49 8.05
N ARG A 13 6.88 -11.60 8.86
CA ARG A 13 6.41 -10.22 8.95
C ARG A 13 6.88 -9.48 7.69
N PRO A 14 5.95 -9.03 6.82
CA PRO A 14 6.36 -8.27 5.65
C PRO A 14 7.03 -6.97 6.07
N ARG A 15 8.08 -6.58 5.35
CA ARG A 15 8.67 -5.24 5.49
C ARG A 15 7.63 -4.21 5.05
N ASN A 16 7.53 -3.15 5.83
CA ASN A 16 6.49 -2.14 5.68
C ASN A 16 7.11 -0.77 5.40
N TYR A 17 6.83 -0.23 4.22
CA TYR A 17 7.30 1.09 3.81
C TYR A 17 6.13 2.03 3.64
N LEU A 18 6.35 3.32 3.89
CA LEU A 18 5.34 4.34 3.67
C LEU A 18 5.13 4.54 2.17
N PHE A 19 3.87 4.49 1.72
CA PHE A 19 3.47 4.91 0.38
C PHE A 19 2.65 6.19 0.44
N GLY A 20 2.87 7.09 -0.52
CA GLY A 20 2.00 8.23 -0.73
C GLY A 20 2.15 8.84 -2.11
N CYS A 21 1.06 9.36 -2.65
CA CYS A 21 1.06 10.05 -3.94
C CYS A 21 0.08 11.24 -3.94
N GLU A 22 0.29 12.16 -4.89
CA GLU A 22 -0.60 13.30 -5.15
C GLU A 22 -1.13 13.21 -6.58
N LEU A 23 -2.46 13.19 -6.71
CA LEU A 23 -3.19 13.16 -7.98
C LEU A 23 -3.76 14.54 -8.32
N LYS A 24 -3.71 14.88 -9.61
CA LYS A 24 -4.35 16.07 -10.21
C LYS A 24 -5.02 15.66 -11.52
N ALA A 25 -5.86 16.52 -12.09
CA ALA A 25 -6.58 16.21 -13.34
C ALA A 25 -5.67 15.78 -14.50
N ASN A 26 -4.42 16.25 -14.51
CA ASN A 26 -3.40 15.97 -15.52
C ASN A 26 -2.20 15.17 -14.98
N LYS A 27 -2.32 14.56 -13.80
CA LYS A 27 -1.26 13.79 -13.16
C LYS A 27 -1.83 12.55 -12.48
N ASP A 28 -1.49 11.40 -13.03
CA ASP A 28 -1.70 10.08 -12.42
C ASP A 28 -0.43 9.61 -11.70
N ASP A 29 -0.55 8.52 -10.95
CA ASP A 29 0.55 7.87 -10.25
C ASP A 29 0.60 6.38 -10.62
N HIS A 30 1.80 5.87 -10.86
CA HIS A 30 2.05 4.51 -11.36
C HIS A 30 2.89 3.77 -10.35
N PHE A 31 2.27 2.86 -9.61
CA PHE A 31 2.97 1.98 -8.70
C PHE A 31 3.35 0.70 -9.43
N LYS A 32 4.66 0.52 -9.65
CA LYS A 32 5.27 -0.65 -10.30
C LYS A 32 6.50 -1.06 -9.51
N VAL A 33 6.84 -2.33 -9.59
CA VAL A 33 8.00 -2.92 -8.95
C VAL A 33 8.82 -3.63 -10.03
N ASP A 34 10.15 -3.57 -9.93
CA ASP A 34 11.06 -4.18 -10.92
C ASP A 34 11.33 -5.68 -10.64
N ASN A 35 10.99 -6.15 -9.43
CA ASN A 35 11.20 -7.52 -8.96
C ASN A 35 9.91 -8.37 -9.07
N ASP A 36 9.84 -9.53 -8.40
CA ASP A 36 8.66 -10.37 -8.36
C ASP A 36 7.43 -9.62 -7.81
N GLU A 37 6.46 -9.34 -8.69
CA GLU A 37 5.24 -8.61 -8.34
C GLU A 37 4.42 -9.31 -7.24
N SER A 38 4.55 -10.64 -7.09
CA SER A 38 3.79 -11.43 -6.12
C SER A 38 4.24 -11.21 -4.67
N GLU A 39 5.48 -10.76 -4.46
CA GLU A 39 6.03 -10.44 -3.14
C GLU A 39 5.59 -9.06 -2.64
N HIS A 40 4.99 -8.25 -3.52
CA HIS A 40 4.67 -6.86 -3.25
C HIS A 40 3.16 -6.62 -3.15
N GLN A 41 2.75 -5.85 -2.14
CA GLN A 41 1.37 -5.38 -2.00
C GLN A 41 1.33 -3.88 -1.72
N LEU A 42 0.38 -3.21 -2.38
CA LEU A 42 0.04 -1.82 -2.08
C LEU A 42 -1.20 -1.78 -1.19
N SER A 43 -1.03 -1.50 0.10
CA SER A 43 -2.13 -1.38 1.06
C SER A 43 -2.56 0.08 1.21
N LEU A 44 -3.67 0.46 0.57
CA LEU A 44 -4.17 1.83 0.60
C LEU A 44 -4.92 2.12 1.92
N ARG A 45 -4.54 3.22 2.59
CA ARG A 45 -5.08 3.61 3.90
C ARG A 45 -6.07 4.76 3.81
N THR A 46 -5.68 5.89 3.23
CA THR A 46 -6.56 7.06 3.16
C THR A 46 -6.49 7.76 1.81
N VAL A 47 -7.58 8.42 1.45
CA VAL A 47 -7.68 9.34 0.31
C VAL A 47 -8.21 10.66 0.85
N SER A 48 -7.51 11.77 0.61
CA SER A 48 -7.85 13.08 1.19
C SER A 48 -7.69 14.21 0.18
N LEU A 49 -8.58 15.19 0.24
CA LEU A 49 -8.46 16.42 -0.55
C LEU A 49 -7.37 17.32 0.04
N GLY A 50 -6.44 17.76 -0.81
CA GLY A 50 -5.38 18.68 -0.43
C GLY A 50 -5.86 20.13 -0.33
N ALA A 51 -5.01 20.98 0.27
CA ALA A 51 -5.25 22.41 0.31
C ALA A 51 -5.36 22.99 -1.12
N GLY A 52 -6.34 23.87 -1.34
CA GLY A 52 -6.61 24.47 -2.64
C GLY A 52 -7.47 23.63 -3.58
N ALA A 53 -7.85 22.40 -3.19
CA ALA A 53 -8.85 21.64 -3.94
C ALA A 53 -10.21 22.37 -3.92
N LYS A 54 -10.84 22.47 -5.09
CA LYS A 54 -12.14 23.13 -5.24
C LYS A 54 -13.24 22.35 -4.53
N ASP A 55 -14.34 23.02 -4.17
CA ASP A 55 -15.53 22.35 -3.63
C ASP A 55 -16.37 21.68 -4.75
N GLU A 56 -15.74 20.77 -5.48
CA GLU A 56 -16.33 19.97 -6.55
C GLU A 56 -16.19 18.47 -6.25
N LEU A 57 -16.87 17.64 -7.04
CA LEU A 57 -16.80 16.19 -6.89
C LEU A 57 -15.47 15.65 -7.40
N HIS A 58 -14.72 14.99 -6.52
CA HIS A 58 -13.49 14.30 -6.85
C HIS A 58 -13.72 12.79 -6.80
N ILE A 59 -13.44 12.08 -7.89
CA ILE A 59 -13.57 10.62 -7.95
C ILE A 59 -12.20 10.04 -8.23
N VAL A 60 -11.69 9.23 -7.29
CA VAL A 60 -10.42 8.52 -7.42
C VAL A 60 -10.67 7.11 -7.93
N LYS A 61 -9.86 6.69 -8.91
CA LYS A 61 -9.87 5.34 -9.45
C LYS A 61 -8.51 4.67 -9.35
N ALA A 62 -8.54 3.35 -9.17
CA ALA A 62 -7.40 2.47 -9.39
C ALA A 62 -7.64 1.64 -10.65
N GLU A 63 -6.57 1.39 -11.40
CA GLU A 63 -6.50 0.37 -12.43
C GLU A 63 -5.46 -0.66 -12.03
N ALA A 64 -5.87 -1.94 -12.02
CA ALA A 64 -5.03 -3.07 -11.66
C ALA A 64 -5.52 -4.32 -12.39
N MET A 65 -4.81 -5.44 -12.23
CA MET A 65 -5.15 -6.71 -12.86
C MET A 65 -6.25 -7.45 -12.08
N SER A 66 -7.23 -8.00 -12.80
CA SER A 66 -8.21 -8.92 -12.22
C SER A 66 -7.66 -10.34 -12.11
N TYR A 67 -8.40 -11.22 -11.43
CA TYR A 67 -8.12 -12.66 -11.41
C TYR A 67 -8.02 -13.28 -12.81
N GLU A 68 -8.77 -12.77 -13.78
CA GLU A 68 -8.75 -13.25 -15.17
C GLU A 68 -7.55 -12.73 -15.97
N GLY A 69 -6.65 -11.96 -15.33
CA GLY A 69 -5.51 -11.35 -16.00
C GLY A 69 -5.91 -10.20 -16.94
N SER A 70 -7.07 -9.57 -16.74
CA SER A 70 -7.52 -8.41 -17.51
C SER A 70 -7.42 -7.11 -16.68
N PRO A 71 -6.97 -5.97 -17.27
CA PRO A 71 -6.98 -4.69 -16.56
C PRO A 71 -8.40 -4.23 -16.23
N ILE A 72 -8.67 -3.92 -14.97
CA ILE A 72 -9.96 -3.43 -14.48
C ILE A 72 -9.81 -2.06 -13.81
N LYS A 73 -10.84 -1.22 -13.94
CA LYS A 73 -10.87 0.13 -13.35
C LYS A 73 -11.93 0.22 -12.26
N VAL A 74 -11.50 0.35 -11.01
CA VAL A 74 -12.38 0.43 -9.84
C VAL A 74 -12.39 1.84 -9.26
N THR A 75 -13.52 2.25 -8.70
CA THR A 75 -13.63 3.52 -7.95
C THR A 75 -13.23 3.26 -6.51
N LEU A 76 -12.20 3.97 -6.03
CA LEU A 76 -11.73 3.85 -4.65
C LEU A 76 -12.53 4.75 -3.70
N ALA A 77 -12.73 6.02 -4.09
CA ALA A 77 -13.34 7.01 -3.24
C ALA A 77 -14.04 8.11 -4.05
N THR A 78 -15.07 8.70 -3.45
CA THR A 78 -15.71 9.92 -3.91
C THR A 78 -15.62 10.95 -2.80
N LEU A 79 -15.05 12.11 -3.09
CA LEU A 79 -14.76 13.16 -2.11
C LEU A 79 -15.33 14.50 -2.57
N LYS A 80 -15.65 15.34 -1.60
CA LYS A 80 -16.00 16.75 -1.81
C LYS A 80 -15.67 17.53 -0.55
N MET A 81 -15.03 18.69 -0.68
CA MET A 81 -14.47 19.43 0.46
C MET A 81 -15.53 19.77 1.52
N SER A 82 -16.71 20.22 1.10
CA SER A 82 -17.81 20.59 2.01
C SER A 82 -18.62 19.42 2.58
N VAL A 83 -18.38 18.18 2.13
CA VAL A 83 -19.19 17.00 2.50
C VAL A 83 -18.34 15.92 3.15
N GLN A 84 -17.32 15.46 2.43
CA GLN A 84 -16.43 14.38 2.85
C GLN A 84 -15.04 14.63 2.24
N PRO A 85 -14.16 15.35 2.95
CA PRO A 85 -12.83 15.68 2.46
C PRO A 85 -11.83 14.53 2.59
N THR A 86 -12.12 13.51 3.39
CA THR A 86 -11.26 12.33 3.60
C THR A 86 -12.08 11.04 3.64
N VAL A 87 -11.57 9.98 3.03
CA VAL A 87 -12.08 8.61 3.06
C VAL A 87 -10.97 7.69 3.57
N SER A 88 -11.29 6.79 4.51
CA SER A 88 -10.40 5.71 4.92
C SER A 88 -10.78 4.43 4.17
N LEU A 89 -9.78 3.74 3.63
CA LEU A 89 -9.92 2.49 2.87
C LEU A 89 -9.56 1.24 3.68
N GLY A 90 -9.21 1.41 4.96
CA GLY A 90 -8.98 0.30 5.89
C GLY A 90 -7.76 -0.58 5.60
N GLY A 91 -6.92 -0.24 4.62
CA GLY A 91 -5.82 -1.10 4.17
C GLY A 91 -6.25 -2.03 3.03
N SER A 92 -6.90 -1.48 2.00
CA SER A 92 -7.25 -2.25 0.81
C SER A 92 -5.98 -2.60 0.04
N GLU A 93 -5.65 -3.88 -0.03
CA GLU A 93 -4.42 -4.39 -0.66
C GLU A 93 -4.63 -4.65 -2.16
N ILE A 94 -3.65 -4.24 -2.95
CA ILE A 94 -3.68 -4.37 -4.41
C ILE A 94 -2.29 -4.81 -4.87
N THR A 95 -2.24 -5.92 -5.62
CA THR A 95 -1.00 -6.40 -6.26
C THR A 95 -0.59 -5.44 -7.39
N PRO A 96 0.68 -5.03 -7.47
CA PRO A 96 1.23 -4.32 -8.62
C PRO A 96 1.04 -5.09 -9.94
N PRO A 97 0.98 -4.40 -11.10
CA PRO A 97 1.06 -2.96 -11.26
C PRO A 97 -0.27 -2.24 -10.97
N VAL A 98 -0.21 -1.06 -10.35
CA VAL A 98 -1.39 -0.23 -10.03
C VAL A 98 -1.24 1.17 -10.61
N VAL A 99 -2.29 1.68 -11.28
CA VAL A 99 -2.38 3.08 -11.71
C VAL A 99 -3.48 3.80 -10.94
N LEU A 100 -3.11 4.87 -10.24
CA LEU A 100 -4.02 5.71 -9.47
C LEU A 100 -4.28 7.02 -10.20
N ARG A 101 -5.55 7.40 -10.37
CA ARG A 101 -5.92 8.62 -11.11
C ARG A 101 -7.22 9.25 -10.66
N LEU A 102 -7.39 10.53 -10.98
CA LEU A 102 -8.69 11.20 -10.92
C LEU A 102 -9.52 10.86 -12.16
N LYS A 103 -10.73 10.35 -11.95
CA LYS A 103 -11.76 10.27 -12.99
C LYS A 103 -12.39 11.65 -13.23
N CYS A 104 -12.58 12.42 -12.16
CA CYS A 104 -13.06 13.80 -12.20
C CYS A 104 -12.57 14.58 -10.98
N GLY A 105 -12.69 15.90 -11.04
CA GLY A 105 -12.14 16.83 -10.06
C GLY A 105 -10.73 17.29 -10.45
N SER A 106 -10.38 18.50 -10.04
CA SER A 106 -9.10 19.15 -10.34
C SER A 106 -7.97 18.73 -9.40
N GLY A 107 -8.31 18.30 -8.18
CA GLY A 107 -7.35 18.01 -7.11
C GLY A 107 -6.78 19.29 -6.48
N PRO A 108 -5.71 19.19 -5.68
CA PRO A 108 -4.93 17.97 -5.41
C PRO A 108 -5.69 16.97 -4.53
N VAL A 109 -5.47 15.67 -4.78
CA VAL A 109 -5.92 14.57 -3.93
C VAL A 109 -4.72 13.75 -3.50
N HIS A 110 -4.56 13.56 -2.19
CA HIS A 110 -3.48 12.76 -1.62
C HIS A 110 -3.98 11.38 -1.27
N ILE A 111 -3.20 10.36 -1.63
CA ILE A 111 -3.42 8.98 -1.20
C ILE A 111 -2.27 8.60 -0.30
N SER A 112 -2.57 7.97 0.84
CA SER A 112 -1.58 7.38 1.72
C SER A 112 -1.82 5.88 1.88
N GLY A 113 -0.75 5.14 2.13
CA GLY A 113 -0.81 3.71 2.27
C GLY A 113 0.53 3.13 2.73
N GLN A 114 0.64 1.83 2.55
CA GLN A 114 1.82 1.06 2.87
C GLN A 114 2.23 0.24 1.65
N HIS A 115 3.52 0.18 1.37
CA HIS A 115 4.11 -0.80 0.47
C HIS A 115 4.62 -1.95 1.34
N LEU A 116 3.98 -3.10 1.19
CA LEU A 116 4.34 -4.32 1.88
C LEU A 116 5.23 -5.16 0.96
N VAL A 117 6.31 -5.71 1.51
CA VAL A 117 7.23 -6.60 0.80
C VAL A 117 7.39 -7.86 1.62
N ALA A 118 7.02 -9.01 1.05
CA ALA A 118 7.30 -10.30 1.63
C ALA A 118 8.82 -10.47 1.77
N VAL A 119 9.26 -11.01 2.91
CA VAL A 119 10.65 -11.38 3.13
C VAL A 119 10.66 -12.87 3.36
N GLU A 120 11.35 -13.61 2.51
CA GLU A 120 11.82 -14.94 2.87
C GLU A 120 12.94 -14.73 3.88
N GLU A 121 12.81 -15.21 5.12
CA GLU A 121 13.93 -15.23 6.05
C GLU A 121 14.99 -16.17 5.45
N ASP A 122 16.06 -15.59 4.91
CA ASP A 122 17.35 -16.25 5.04
C ASP A 122 17.55 -16.42 6.56
N ALA A 123 17.41 -17.65 7.04
CA ALA A 123 17.88 -18.02 8.37
C ALA A 123 19.28 -17.41 8.55
N GLU A 124 19.56 -16.83 9.73
CA GLU A 124 20.82 -16.17 10.17
C GLU A 124 20.67 -14.65 10.39
N SER A 125 19.90 -14.25 11.41
CA SER A 125 20.27 -13.08 12.22
C SER A 125 19.68 -13.15 13.62
N GLU A 126 20.14 -14.13 14.41
CA GLU A 126 20.11 -14.05 15.87
C GLU A 126 21.46 -13.48 16.36
N ASP A 127 21.71 -12.19 16.11
CA ASP A 127 22.71 -11.45 16.90
C ASP A 127 22.02 -10.91 18.16
N GLU A 128 21.69 -11.81 19.09
CA GLU A 128 21.45 -11.44 20.49
C GLU A 128 22.79 -11.45 21.24
N GLU A 129 23.57 -10.36 21.12
CA GLU A 129 24.56 -10.04 22.16
C GLU A 129 23.79 -9.65 23.43
N GLU A 130 23.40 -10.62 24.26
CA GLU A 130 23.11 -10.35 25.66
C GLU A 130 24.40 -9.94 26.36
N GLY A 131 24.59 -8.62 26.48
CA GLY A 131 25.63 -8.03 27.30
C GLY A 131 25.47 -8.46 28.76
N ASP A 132 26.39 -9.29 29.25
CA ASP A 132 26.62 -9.51 30.66
C ASP A 132 27.08 -8.19 31.30
N VAL A 133 26.14 -7.51 31.96
CA VAL A 133 26.42 -6.44 32.92
C VAL A 133 25.96 -6.90 34.30
N THR A 134 26.81 -7.62 35.01
CA THR A 134 26.74 -7.70 36.47
C THR A 134 27.89 -6.91 37.10
N LEU A 135 27.64 -5.60 37.28
CA LEU A 135 28.27 -4.81 38.34
C LEU A 135 27.43 -4.99 39.60
N LEU A 136 28.02 -5.58 40.65
CA LEU A 136 28.04 -5.13 42.06
C LEU A 136 28.72 -6.18 42.94
#